data_AF-A0A962ZNG8-F1
#
_entry.id   AF-A0A962ZNG8-F1
#
_cell.length_a   1.000
_cell.length_b   1.000
_cell.length_c   1.000
_cell.angle_alpha   90.00
_cell.angle_beta   90.00
_cell.angle_gamma   90.00
#
_symmetry.space_group_name_H-M   'P 1'
#
loop_
_entity.id
_entity.type
_entity.pdbx_description
1 polymer ?
#
loop_
_entity_poly.entity_id
_entity_poly.type
_entity_poly.pdbx_seq_one_letter_code
_entity_poly.pdbx_strand_id
1 'polypeptide(L)'
;MSTAGAAAYYDFQGLAALRSDALQRPSQAIGEVAAQFESLFVQMMLKSMRDATIKGGLFDSNQMDTYQSMYDQQVSLHLSTQGGLGLSEILVEQLEGRTGTSAAAERSDKVTELA
;
A
#
# COMPACT_ATOMS: atom_id res chain seq x y z
N MET A 1 -8.04 24.65 0.43
CA MET A 1 -8.95 23.50 0.34
C MET A 1 -8.20 22.40 -0.41
N SER A 2 -7.82 21.32 0.29
CA SER A 2 -6.99 20.24 -0.28
C SER A 2 -7.91 19.20 -0.92
N THR A 3 -7.79 19.00 -2.23
CA THR A 3 -8.57 18.03 -3.02
C THR A 3 -7.91 16.66 -2.96
N ALA A 4 -8.14 15.91 -1.87
CA ALA A 4 -7.56 14.59 -1.63
C ALA A 4 -8.20 13.43 -2.45
N GLY A 5 -9.13 13.70 -3.36
CA GLY A 5 -10.02 12.68 -3.94
C GLY A 5 -9.70 12.14 -5.35
N ALA A 6 -8.66 12.63 -6.02
CA ALA A 6 -8.34 12.22 -7.41
C ALA A 6 -6.89 11.71 -7.59
N ALA A 7 -6.13 11.59 -6.51
CA ALA A 7 -4.69 11.48 -6.55
C ALA A 7 -4.18 10.05 -6.82
N ALA A 8 -4.81 8.98 -6.36
CA ALA A 8 -4.10 7.67 -6.33
C ALA A 8 -3.66 7.10 -7.70
N TYR A 9 -4.32 7.45 -8.81
CA TYR A 9 -3.90 7.06 -10.18
C TYR A 9 -3.02 8.10 -10.89
N TYR A 10 -3.02 9.36 -10.42
CA TYR A 10 -2.23 10.47 -10.99
C TYR A 10 -1.10 10.95 -10.08
N ASP A 11 -0.93 10.36 -8.90
CA ASP A 11 0.07 10.75 -7.92
C ASP A 11 1.39 9.99 -8.14
N PHE A 12 1.85 10.03 -9.39
CA PHE A 12 3.21 9.65 -9.73
C PHE A 12 4.24 10.48 -8.97
N GLN A 13 3.85 11.69 -8.54
CA GLN A 13 4.68 12.56 -7.71
C GLN A 13 4.79 12.04 -6.27
N GLY A 14 3.71 11.58 -5.66
CA GLY A 14 3.70 10.93 -4.35
C GLY A 14 4.47 9.62 -4.36
N LEU A 15 4.37 8.83 -5.42
CA LEU A 15 5.22 7.64 -5.60
C LEU A 15 6.71 8.00 -5.76
N ALA A 16 7.04 9.07 -6.49
CA ALA A 16 8.42 9.53 -6.63
C ALA A 16 8.98 10.09 -5.30
N ALA A 17 8.16 10.80 -4.53
CA ALA A 17 8.49 11.29 -3.20
C ALA A 17 8.70 10.13 -2.22
N LEU A 18 7.78 9.15 -2.20
CA LEU A 18 7.89 7.94 -1.40
C LEU A 18 9.16 7.15 -1.74
N ARG A 19 9.50 7.03 -3.03
CA ARG A 19 10.74 6.40 -3.48
C ARG A 19 11.98 7.15 -2.99
N SER A 20 11.97 8.49 -3.03
CA SER A 20 13.06 9.31 -2.49
C SER A 20 13.20 9.15 -0.97
N ASP A 21 12.08 9.15 -0.24
CA ASP A 21 12.08 8.98 1.21
C ASP A 21 12.49 7.57 1.63
N ALA A 22 12.12 6.53 0.88
CA ALA A 22 12.59 5.17 1.11
C ALA A 22 14.11 5.02 0.94
N LEU A 23 14.73 5.81 0.07
CA LEU A 23 16.19 5.84 -0.09
C LEU A 23 16.89 6.56 1.05
N GLN A 24 16.23 7.52 1.71
CA GLN A 24 16.82 8.33 2.79
C GLN A 24 16.51 7.79 4.19
N ARG A 25 15.32 7.22 4.39
CA ARG A 25 14.79 6.73 5.67
C ARG A 25 13.99 5.43 5.45
N PRO A 26 14.68 4.33 5.16
CA PRO A 26 14.02 3.07 4.80
C PRO A 26 13.03 2.58 5.87
N SER A 27 13.34 2.72 7.15
CA SER A 27 12.43 2.31 8.24
C SER A 27 11.14 3.14 8.33
N GLN A 28 11.18 4.43 7.99
CA GLN A 28 9.97 5.29 8.03
C GLN A 28 9.11 5.13 6.77
N ALA A 29 9.72 4.80 5.63
CA ALA A 29 9.01 4.62 4.38
C ALA A 29 8.26 3.28 4.27
N ILE A 30 8.69 2.25 5.01
CA ILE A 30 8.06 0.92 4.97
C ILE A 30 6.60 0.98 5.40
N GLY A 31 6.26 1.77 6.43
CA GLY A 31 4.87 1.94 6.88
C GLY A 31 3.96 2.57 5.83
N GLU A 32 4.42 3.65 5.21
CA GLU A 32 3.67 4.36 4.16
C GLU A 32 3.49 3.50 2.89
N VAL A 33 4.54 2.78 2.48
CA VAL A 33 4.47 1.82 1.36
C VAL A 33 3.50 0.68 1.69
N ALA A 34 3.52 0.16 2.92
CA ALA A 34 2.65 -0.92 3.34
C ALA A 34 1.17 -0.49 3.36
N ALA A 35 0.86 0.73 3.83
CA ALA A 35 -0.49 1.28 3.79
C ALA A 35 -1.01 1.47 2.34
N GLN A 36 -0.15 1.92 1.43
CA GLN A 36 -0.50 2.02 0.00
C GLN A 36 -0.73 0.65 -0.63
N PHE A 37 0.10 -0.35 -0.28
CA PHE A 37 -0.11 -1.73 -0.74
C PHE A 37 -1.44 -2.32 -0.23
N GLU A 38 -1.77 -2.11 1.05
CA GLU A 38 -3.04 -2.54 1.62
C GLU A 38 -4.24 -1.89 0.90
N SER A 39 -4.13 -0.61 0.55
CA SER A 39 -5.14 0.11 -0.25
C SER A 39 -5.39 -0.58 -1.61
N LEU A 40 -4.32 -0.97 -2.30
CA LEU A 40 -4.42 -1.68 -3.57
C LEU A 40 -5.03 -3.07 -3.40
N PHE A 41 -4.66 -3.79 -2.33
CA PHE A 41 -5.21 -5.10 -2.04
C PHE A 41 -6.71 -5.06 -1.74
N VAL A 42 -7.16 -4.09 -0.93
CA VAL A 42 -8.59 -3.87 -0.67
C VAL A 42 -9.33 -3.53 -1.96
N GLN A 43 -8.76 -2.67 -2.81
CA GLN A 43 -9.35 -2.36 -4.12
C GLN A 43 -9.49 -3.61 -5.00
N MET A 44 -8.46 -4.46 -5.05
CA MET A 44 -8.52 -5.74 -5.76
C MET A 44 -9.58 -6.66 -5.19
N MET A 45 -9.72 -6.74 -3.87
CA MET A 45 -10.73 -7.55 -3.20
C MET A 45 -12.15 -7.08 -3.55
N LEU A 46 -12.41 -5.76 -3.46
CA LEU A 46 -13.70 -5.17 -3.84
C LEU A 46 -14.02 -5.44 -5.31
N LYS A 47 -13.02 -5.30 -6.19
CA LYS A 47 -13.15 -5.63 -7.61
C LYS A 47 -13.48 -7.11 -7.81
N SER A 48 -12.77 -8.03 -7.16
CA SER A 48 -13.00 -9.47 -7.28
C SER A 48 -14.38 -9.89 -6.74
N MET A 49 -14.84 -9.30 -5.63
CA MET A 49 -16.20 -9.53 -5.11
C MET A 49 -17.26 -9.10 -6.13
N ARG A 50 -17.03 -7.98 -6.80
CA ARG A 50 -17.93 -7.44 -7.82
C ARG A 50 -17.90 -8.26 -9.11
N ASP A 51 -16.73 -8.69 -9.57
CA ASP A 51 -16.60 -9.55 -10.75
C ASP A 51 -17.20 -10.95 -10.50
N ALA A 52 -17.26 -11.40 -9.24
CA ALA A 52 -17.96 -12.62 -8.84
C ALA A 52 -19.50 -12.48 -8.77
N THR A 53 -20.03 -11.25 -8.86
CA THR A 53 -21.48 -11.02 -8.96
C THR A 53 -21.96 -11.28 -10.39
N ILE A 54 -23.16 -11.85 -10.55
CA ILE A 54 -23.73 -12.10 -11.89
C ILE A 54 -23.99 -10.75 -12.57
N LYS A 55 -23.16 -10.40 -13.55
CA LYS A 55 -23.40 -9.26 -14.44
C LYS A 55 -24.54 -9.62 -15.39
N GLY A 56 -25.66 -8.90 -15.31
CA GLY A 56 -26.84 -9.17 -16.11
C GLY A 56 -28.04 -8.34 -15.68
N GLY A 57 -28.21 -7.16 -16.27
CA GLY A 57 -29.37 -6.31 -16.05
C GLY A 57 -29.17 -4.87 -16.54
N LEU A 58 -30.21 -4.06 -16.42
CA LEU A 58 -30.30 -2.64 -16.83
C LEU A 58 -29.19 -1.71 -16.27
N PHE A 59 -28.35 -2.22 -15.36
CA PHE A 59 -27.30 -1.51 -14.63
C PHE A 59 -25.88 -1.86 -15.10
N ASP A 60 -25.73 -2.74 -16.10
CA ASP A 60 -24.44 -3.10 -16.69
C ASP A 60 -24.07 -2.08 -17.78
N SER A 61 -23.27 -1.08 -17.42
CA SER A 61 -22.78 -0.07 -18.36
C SER A 61 -21.36 0.37 -18.03
N ASN A 62 -20.58 0.70 -19.06
CA ASN A 62 -19.20 1.18 -18.92
C ASN A 62 -19.09 2.43 -18.01
N GLN A 63 -20.11 3.30 -18.04
CA GLN A 63 -20.18 4.47 -17.16
C GLN A 63 -20.35 4.07 -15.69
N MET A 64 -21.17 3.06 -15.42
CA MET A 64 -21.35 2.55 -14.05
C MET A 64 -20.09 1.86 -13.54
N ASP A 65 -19.42 1.07 -14.37
CA ASP A 65 -18.13 0.43 -14.05
C ASP A 65 -17.05 1.47 -13.69
N THR A 66 -17.02 2.57 -14.43
CA THR A 66 -16.08 3.68 -14.17
C THR A 66 -16.40 4.33 -12.82
N TYR A 67 -17.68 4.65 -12.56
CA TYR A 67 -18.10 5.26 -11.29
C TYR A 67 -17.81 4.33 -10.10
N GLN A 68 -18.14 3.05 -10.21
CA GLN A 68 -17.88 2.05 -9.18
C GLN A 68 -16.37 1.88 -8.93
N SER A 69 -15.54 1.92 -9.98
CA SER A 69 -14.09 1.86 -9.84
C SER A 69 -13.55 3.07 -9.05
N MET A 70 -14.09 4.27 -9.29
CA MET A 70 -13.72 5.46 -8.51
C MET A 70 -14.22 5.38 -7.06
N TYR A 71 -15.42 4.83 -6.85
CA TYR A 71 -15.96 4.62 -5.51
C TYR A 71 -15.10 3.63 -4.71
N ASP A 72 -14.75 2.50 -5.30
CA ASP A 72 -13.92 1.46 -4.66
C ASP A 72 -12.53 2.00 -4.30
N GLN A 73 -11.97 2.92 -5.10
CA GLN A 73 -10.72 3.61 -4.79
C GLN A 73 -10.83 4.52 -3.56
N GLN A 74 -11.92 5.29 -3.44
CA GLN A 74 -12.12 6.15 -2.27
C GLN A 74 -12.36 5.32 -1.01
N VAL A 75 -13.12 4.24 -1.14
CA VAL A 75 -13.35 3.29 -0.04
C VAL A 75 -12.03 2.64 0.38
N SER A 76 -11.19 2.19 -0.57
CA SER A 76 -9.94 1.54 -0.22
C SER A 76 -8.94 2.47 0.45
N LEU A 77 -8.85 3.74 0.00
CA LEU A 77 -8.03 4.76 0.64
C LEU A 77 -8.55 5.15 2.03
N HIS A 78 -9.86 5.30 2.18
CA HIS A 78 -10.45 5.61 3.48
C HIS A 78 -10.24 4.46 4.47
N LEU A 79 -10.37 3.22 4.00
CA LEU A 79 -10.19 2.05 4.85
C LEU A 79 -8.74 1.89 5.28
N SER A 80 -7.76 2.06 4.37
CA SER A 80 -6.33 1.96 4.73
C SER A 80 -5.88 3.04 5.70
N THR A 81 -6.40 4.26 5.59
CA THR A 81 -6.05 5.38 6.48
C THR A 81 -6.70 5.29 7.88
N GLN A 82 -7.78 4.51 8.05
CA GLN A 82 -8.44 4.31 9.34
C GLN A 82 -8.01 3.03 10.10
N GLY A 83 -6.92 2.39 9.69
CA GLY A 83 -6.42 1.15 10.31
C GLY A 83 -6.74 -0.14 9.55
N GLY A 84 -7.33 -0.03 8.36
CA GLY A 84 -7.38 -1.09 7.36
C GLY A 84 -7.88 -2.44 7.87
N LEU A 85 -7.25 -3.49 7.36
CA LEU A 85 -7.38 -4.88 7.80
C LEU A 85 -6.17 -5.30 8.67
N GLY A 86 -5.24 -4.38 8.96
CA GLY A 86 -3.99 -4.65 9.66
C GLY A 86 -2.93 -5.36 8.81
N LEU A 87 -3.10 -5.41 7.48
CA LEU A 87 -2.14 -6.10 6.61
C LEU A 87 -0.84 -5.32 6.45
N SER A 88 -0.93 -3.99 6.49
CA SER A 88 0.24 -3.11 6.41
C SER A 88 1.21 -3.34 7.58
N GLU A 89 0.70 -3.53 8.79
CA GLU A 89 1.50 -3.81 9.99
C GLU A 89 2.20 -5.16 9.90
N ILE A 90 1.49 -6.19 9.43
CA ILE A 90 2.08 -7.52 9.21
C ILE A 90 3.19 -7.44 8.14
N LEU A 91 2.97 -6.66 7.07
CA LEU A 91 3.98 -6.46 6.03
C LEU A 91 5.22 -5.75 6.57
N VAL A 92 5.04 -4.70 7.39
CA VAL A 92 6.14 -4.00 8.07
C VAL A 92 6.91 -4.98 8.95
N GLU A 93 6.22 -5.75 9.81
CA GLU A 93 6.83 -6.72 10.72
C GLU A 93 7.63 -7.81 9.97
N GLN A 94 7.08 -8.33 8.86
CA GLN A 94 7.77 -9.32 8.03
C GLN A 94 8.98 -8.73 7.30
N LEU A 95 8.90 -7.48 6.84
CA LEU A 95 10.02 -6.82 6.16
C LEU A 95 11.12 -6.46 7.16
N GLU A 96 10.77 -5.92 8.33
CA GLU A 96 11.71 -5.59 9.39
C GLU A 96 12.37 -6.83 10.00
N GLY A 97 11.63 -7.91 10.23
CA GLY A 97 12.18 -9.19 10.71
C GLY A 97 13.17 -9.82 9.72
N ARG A 98 12.98 -9.62 8.42
CA ARG A 98 13.93 -10.03 7.38
C ARG A 98 15.16 -9.13 7.32
N THR A 99 14.97 -7.83 7.49
CA THR A 99 16.07 -6.84 7.42
C THR A 99 16.95 -6.87 8.69
N GLY A 100 16.35 -7.14 9.86
CA GLY A 100 17.05 -7.28 11.14
C GLY A 100 18.01 -8.47 11.20
N THR A 101 17.74 -9.53 10.43
CA THR A 101 18.64 -10.69 10.31
C THR A 101 19.90 -10.35 9.49
N SER A 102 19.84 -9.39 8.57
CA SER A 102 21.00 -8.98 7.75
C SER A 102 21.90 -7.94 8.45
N ALA A 103 21.31 -7.01 9.22
CA ALA A 103 22.08 -5.95 9.89
C ALA A 103 22.80 -6.42 11.17
N ALA A 104 22.30 -7.47 11.83
CA ALA A 104 22.95 -8.08 12.99
C ALA A 104 24.20 -8.90 12.61
N ALA A 105 24.27 -9.41 11.37
CA ALA A 105 25.41 -10.20 10.89
C ALA A 105 26.67 -9.36 10.62
N GLU A 106 26.53 -8.10 10.19
CA GLU A 106 27.68 -7.24 9.86
C GLU A 106 28.36 -6.58 11.08
N ARG A 107 27.67 -6.47 12.23
CA ARG A 107 28.27 -5.92 13.47
C ARG A 107 29.13 -6.93 14.24
N SER A 108 28.93 -8.23 14.02
CA SER A 108 29.71 -9.27 14.71
C SER A 108 31.09 -9.48 14.07
N ASP A 109 31.28 -9.09 12.81
CA ASP A 109 32.53 -9.29 12.08
C ASP A 109 33.59 -8.25 12.47
N LYS A 110 33.19 -6.99 12.71
CA LYS A 110 34.13 -5.91 13.07
C LYS A 110 34.66 -5.95 14.51
N VAL A 111 34.00 -6.66 15.42
CA VAL A 111 34.44 -6.75 16.83
C VAL A 111 35.53 -7.81 17.01
N THR A 112 35.62 -8.78 16.10
CA THR A 112 36.60 -9.88 16.18
C THR A 112 37.94 -9.51 15.52
N GLU A 113 38.02 -8.45 14.72
CA GLU A 113 39.26 -8.02 14.04
C GLU A 113 40.11 -7.01 14.86
N LEU A 114 39.67 -6.62 16.06
CA LEU A 114 40.35 -5.64 16.93
C LEU A 114 40.89 -6.23 18.25
N ALA A 115 40.97 -7.55 18.39
CA ALA A 115 41.54 -8.25 19.55
C ALA A 115 42.68 -9.19 19.12
#